data_AF-A0AAD9FZW7-F1
#
_entry.id   AF-A0AAD9FZW7-F1
#
_cell.length_a   1.000
_cell.length_b   1.000
_cell.length_c   1.000
_cell.angle_alpha   90.00
_cell.angle_beta   90.00
_cell.angle_gamma   90.00
#
_symmetry.space_group_name_H-M   'P 1'
#
loop_
_entity.id
_entity.type
_entity.pdbx_description
1 polymer ?
#
loop_
_entity_poly.entity_id
_entity_poly.type
_entity_poly.pdbx_seq_one_letter_code
_entity_poly.pdbx_strand_id
1 'polypeptide(L)'
;MEKETTGCTAGWSLVRHFRSRAATHKRAEATPQATDRSSGAFMLSSMVATTASKESMLATAAATLISGCVLLAARGIIGSRTGAAKRIIAGDSELNEFMTGALQPMLDKYTPTWWTNGHIQCFLTFLVPQSPVKYKRDVLTFKDGGQASLDWALETSVAMAKPLADDAPIAIIMHGLVGCSENMRSLCAEALAHGYRPVVFNKRGHGGMKLSTPKLQAFGCVQDLEEAIAHVEKTFPDSELYGIGCSAGAGLLCSYLCELGDNSHLRAGVLISPGYNAFDLFCRGKINPVYNFLMTFTLKSFLLRHKNELEDVVDVAGALKATSISEFDRHVYMKMHGYENLESYWKVNNPMRDIDNLTMPLLCINALDDPVCTKETIPYDEFHRKPKAMLLTTGEGSHCAFFEGNFQLKSWCNGAAMAYLDRLREFNGTRDSESVLEVGVDAPAAAATA
;
A
#
# COMPACT_ATOMS: atom_id res chain seq x y z
N MET A 1 -1.33 -19.14 27.19
CA MET A 1 -2.68 -18.83 26.68
C MET A 1 -2.52 -18.24 25.29
N GLU A 2 -2.32 -19.12 24.31
CA GLU A 2 -2.29 -18.77 22.89
C GLU A 2 -3.74 -18.71 22.38
N LYS A 3 -4.13 -17.58 21.78
CA LYS A 3 -5.32 -17.51 20.94
C LYS A 3 -4.85 -17.41 19.49
N GLU A 4 -5.10 -18.46 18.73
CA GLU A 4 -4.89 -18.54 17.29
C GLU A 4 -5.65 -17.44 16.56
N THR A 5 -4.93 -16.65 15.77
CA THR A 5 -5.48 -15.67 14.82
C THR A 5 -5.85 -16.37 13.51
N THR A 6 -7.09 -16.83 13.39
CA THR A 6 -7.70 -17.29 12.13
C THR A 6 -8.92 -16.44 11.80
N GLY A 7 -8.68 -15.19 11.38
CA GLY A 7 -9.76 -14.24 11.03
C GLY A 7 -9.66 -13.60 9.64
N CYS A 8 -8.55 -13.73 8.92
CA CYS A 8 -8.33 -12.95 7.69
C CYS A 8 -8.51 -13.74 6.37
N THR A 9 -8.88 -15.02 6.44
CA THR A 9 -9.01 -15.92 5.26
C THR A 9 -10.42 -16.02 4.67
N ALA A 10 -11.40 -15.32 5.22
CA ALA A 10 -12.81 -15.45 4.79
C ALA A 10 -13.14 -14.83 3.41
N GLY A 11 -12.14 -14.42 2.62
CA GLY A 11 -12.33 -13.97 1.23
C GLY A 11 -11.82 -14.92 0.15
N TRP A 12 -10.92 -15.88 0.45
CA TRP A 12 -10.17 -16.60 -0.59
C TRP A 12 -9.73 -18.03 -0.22
N SER A 13 -10.63 -18.83 0.38
CA SER A 13 -10.37 -20.25 0.67
C SER A 13 -11.21 -21.20 -0.21
N LEU A 14 -10.98 -21.23 -1.52
CA LEU A 14 -11.66 -22.21 -2.40
C LEU A 14 -10.77 -23.01 -3.37
N VAL A 15 -9.45 -22.99 -3.21
CA VAL A 15 -8.53 -23.77 -4.09
C VAL A 15 -7.85 -24.95 -3.38
N ARG A 16 -7.99 -25.10 -2.05
CA ARG A 16 -7.35 -26.21 -1.30
C ARG A 16 -8.22 -27.45 -1.06
N HIS A 17 -9.50 -27.48 -1.46
CA HIS A 17 -10.42 -28.56 -1.07
C HIS A 17 -10.64 -29.69 -2.11
N PHE A 18 -9.91 -29.71 -3.23
CA PHE A 18 -10.13 -30.70 -4.31
C PHE A 18 -9.09 -31.85 -4.40
N ARG A 19 -8.30 -32.11 -3.35
CA ARG A 19 -7.26 -33.17 -3.39
C ARG A 19 -7.35 -34.30 -2.34
N SER A 20 -8.41 -34.44 -1.55
CA SER A 20 -8.48 -35.53 -0.55
C SER A 20 -9.76 -36.38 -0.48
N ARG A 21 -10.55 -36.46 -1.55
CA ARG A 21 -11.64 -37.46 -1.63
C ARG A 21 -11.54 -38.34 -2.88
N ALA A 22 -10.54 -39.20 -2.87
CA ALA A 22 -10.46 -40.38 -3.72
C ALA A 22 -9.96 -41.56 -2.88
N ALA A 23 -10.79 -42.02 -1.94
CA ALA A 23 -10.68 -43.36 -1.37
C ALA A 23 -11.95 -43.68 -0.57
N THR A 24 -12.39 -44.93 -0.66
CA THR A 24 -13.45 -45.62 0.13
C THR A 24 -14.90 -45.48 -0.36
N HIS A 25 -15.24 -46.37 -1.30
CA HIS A 25 -16.55 -47.02 -1.40
C HIS A 25 -16.78 -47.96 -0.19
N LYS A 26 -17.97 -47.92 0.43
CA LYS A 26 -18.79 -49.11 0.80
C LYS A 26 -20.14 -48.73 1.46
N ARG A 27 -21.22 -48.90 0.69
CA ARG A 27 -22.53 -49.55 0.93
C ARG A 27 -23.10 -49.70 2.37
N ALA A 28 -24.31 -49.15 2.59
CA ALA A 28 -25.48 -49.74 3.29
C ALA A 28 -26.65 -48.70 3.24
N GLU A 29 -27.67 -48.88 2.39
CA GLU A 29 -29.01 -49.47 2.64
C GLU A 29 -30.06 -48.53 3.28
N ALA A 30 -31.21 -48.45 2.61
CA ALA A 30 -32.43 -47.67 2.89
C ALA A 30 -33.28 -48.35 4.01
N THR A 31 -34.31 -47.80 4.67
CA THR A 31 -35.52 -47.05 4.22
C THR A 31 -36.30 -46.54 5.49
N PRO A 32 -37.53 -45.97 5.47
CA PRO A 32 -37.83 -44.67 6.10
C PRO A 32 -38.95 -44.71 7.19
N GLN A 33 -39.17 -43.60 7.90
CA GLN A 33 -40.51 -43.29 8.44
C GLN A 33 -40.72 -41.78 8.66
N ALA A 34 -41.89 -41.33 8.22
CA ALA A 34 -42.37 -39.95 8.23
C ALA A 34 -42.93 -39.52 9.59
N THR A 35 -42.95 -38.22 9.88
CA THR A 35 -44.16 -37.49 10.30
C THR A 35 -43.93 -35.98 10.30
N ASP A 36 -45.04 -35.32 10.03
CA ASP A 36 -45.30 -33.95 9.63
C ASP A 36 -45.17 -32.91 10.75
N ARG A 37 -44.68 -31.71 10.41
CA ARG A 37 -45.14 -30.40 10.94
C ARG A 37 -44.49 -29.27 10.15
N SER A 38 -45.19 -28.82 9.12
CA SER A 38 -44.93 -27.56 8.42
C SER A 38 -45.58 -26.39 9.17
N SER A 39 -44.80 -25.35 9.49
CA SER A 39 -45.19 -23.93 9.58
C SER A 39 -44.04 -23.14 10.23
N GLY A 40 -43.13 -22.59 9.43
CA GLY A 40 -42.03 -21.74 9.93
C GLY A 40 -40.83 -21.55 8.99
N ALA A 41 -40.69 -22.35 7.93
CA ALA A 41 -39.45 -22.38 7.12
C ALA A 41 -39.43 -21.46 5.88
N PHE A 42 -40.55 -20.82 5.51
CA PHE A 42 -40.65 -20.14 4.20
C PHE A 42 -40.11 -18.70 4.16
N MET A 43 -39.82 -18.07 5.31
CA MET A 43 -39.24 -16.71 5.37
C MET A 43 -37.70 -16.71 5.46
N LEU A 44 -37.08 -17.73 6.06
CA LEU A 44 -35.60 -17.81 6.13
C LEU A 44 -34.97 -18.26 4.80
N SER A 45 -35.66 -19.09 4.02
CA SER A 45 -35.11 -19.61 2.76
C SER A 45 -34.99 -18.54 1.66
N SER A 46 -35.80 -17.48 1.67
CA SER A 46 -35.69 -16.40 0.67
C SER A 46 -34.61 -15.39 1.03
N MET A 47 -34.35 -15.14 2.32
CA MET A 47 -33.24 -14.27 2.77
C MET A 47 -31.87 -14.94 2.57
N VAL A 48 -31.74 -16.24 2.86
CA VAL A 48 -30.48 -16.98 2.64
C VAL A 48 -30.23 -17.22 1.14
N ALA A 49 -31.26 -17.41 0.33
CA ALA A 49 -31.12 -17.52 -1.13
C ALA A 49 -30.80 -16.17 -1.79
N THR A 50 -31.25 -15.04 -1.23
CA THR A 50 -30.92 -13.70 -1.76
C THR A 50 -29.54 -13.21 -1.34
N THR A 51 -28.99 -13.63 -0.19
CA THR A 51 -27.59 -13.36 0.17
C THR A 51 -26.63 -14.27 -0.58
N ALA A 52 -26.92 -15.58 -0.68
CA ALA A 52 -26.10 -16.53 -1.45
C ALA A 52 -26.08 -16.22 -2.95
N SER A 53 -27.18 -15.71 -3.54
CA SER A 53 -27.20 -15.27 -4.93
C SER A 53 -26.45 -13.96 -5.17
N LYS A 54 -26.39 -13.04 -4.19
CA LYS A 54 -25.58 -11.82 -4.26
C LYS A 54 -24.08 -12.11 -4.12
N GLU A 55 -23.69 -13.02 -3.23
CA GLU A 55 -22.30 -13.48 -3.09
C GLU A 55 -21.84 -14.26 -4.34
N SER A 56 -22.72 -15.09 -4.90
CA SER A 56 -22.50 -15.78 -6.17
C SER A 56 -22.38 -14.81 -7.35
N MET A 57 -23.20 -13.75 -7.42
CA MET A 57 -23.11 -12.72 -8.46
C MET A 57 -21.84 -11.86 -8.32
N LEU A 58 -21.42 -11.52 -7.11
CA LEU A 58 -20.16 -10.80 -6.86
C LEU A 58 -18.93 -11.66 -7.21
N ALA A 59 -18.94 -12.94 -6.87
CA ALA A 59 -17.89 -13.88 -7.26
C ALA A 59 -17.84 -14.10 -8.78
N THR A 60 -19.00 -14.15 -9.44
CA THR A 60 -19.11 -14.29 -10.90
C THR A 60 -18.68 -13.00 -11.61
N ALA A 61 -19.03 -11.83 -11.08
CA ALA A 61 -18.56 -10.54 -11.59
C ALA A 61 -17.04 -10.39 -11.42
N ALA A 62 -16.50 -10.77 -10.26
CA ALA A 62 -15.05 -10.80 -10.03
C ALA A 62 -14.34 -11.77 -10.99
N ALA A 63 -14.88 -12.97 -11.21
CA ALA A 63 -14.34 -13.94 -12.17
C ALA A 63 -14.43 -13.45 -13.63
N THR A 64 -15.49 -12.73 -13.99
CA THR A 64 -15.67 -12.16 -15.33
C THR A 64 -14.75 -10.96 -15.56
N LEU A 65 -14.50 -10.16 -14.52
CA LEU A 65 -13.51 -9.08 -14.53
C LEU A 65 -12.08 -9.61 -14.63
N ILE A 66 -11.78 -10.71 -13.93
CA ILE A 66 -10.52 -11.46 -14.06
C ILE A 66 -10.35 -11.94 -15.51
N SER A 67 -11.39 -12.53 -16.11
CA SER A 67 -11.37 -12.99 -17.51
C SER A 67 -11.22 -11.82 -18.51
N GLY A 68 -11.83 -10.67 -18.24
CA GLY A 68 -11.68 -9.44 -19.02
C GLY A 68 -10.26 -8.85 -18.93
N CYS A 69 -9.64 -8.90 -17.75
CA CYS A 69 -8.24 -8.51 -17.55
C CYS A 69 -7.28 -9.46 -18.28
N VAL A 70 -7.58 -10.77 -18.28
CA VAL A 70 -6.84 -11.77 -19.05
C VAL A 70 -6.96 -11.52 -20.57
N LEU A 71 -8.13 -11.10 -21.06
CA LEU A 71 -8.34 -10.73 -22.46
C LEU A 71 -7.60 -9.44 -22.86
N LEU A 72 -7.49 -8.46 -21.96
CA LEU A 72 -6.70 -7.24 -22.19
C LEU A 72 -5.18 -7.52 -22.12
N ALA A 73 -4.76 -8.37 -21.18
CA ALA A 73 -3.41 -8.91 -21.12
C ALA A 73 -3.05 -9.67 -22.40
N ALA A 74 -3.99 -10.47 -22.94
CA ALA A 74 -3.84 -11.21 -24.19
C ALA A 74 -3.77 -10.29 -25.43
N ARG A 75 -4.52 -9.19 -25.45
CA ARG A 75 -4.40 -8.16 -26.50
C ARG A 75 -3.09 -7.36 -26.42
N GLY A 76 -2.52 -7.22 -25.23
CA GLY A 76 -1.20 -6.62 -24.99
C GLY A 76 -0.01 -7.53 -25.31
N ILE A 77 -0.22 -8.79 -25.72
CA ILE A 77 0.86 -9.72 -26.11
C ILE A 77 1.65 -9.21 -27.34
N ILE A 78 1.08 -8.29 -28.12
CA ILE A 78 1.72 -7.66 -29.29
C ILE A 78 2.09 -6.19 -29.01
N GLY A 79 2.28 -5.82 -27.73
CA GLY A 79 2.83 -4.52 -27.35
C GLY A 79 4.35 -4.53 -27.45
N SER A 80 4.93 -3.61 -28.23
CA SER A 80 6.38 -3.40 -28.24
C SER A 80 6.87 -3.16 -26.82
N ARG A 81 7.88 -3.91 -26.36
CA ARG A 81 8.63 -3.55 -25.14
C ARG A 81 8.97 -2.09 -25.21
N THR A 82 8.58 -1.33 -24.20
CA THR A 82 8.92 0.08 -24.11
C THR A 82 10.43 0.14 -23.95
N GLY A 83 11.15 0.43 -25.03
CA GLY A 83 12.59 0.75 -25.00
C GLY A 83 12.88 2.06 -24.26
N ALA A 84 11.99 2.48 -23.35
CA ALA A 84 12.13 3.67 -22.55
C ALA A 84 13.27 3.45 -21.55
N ALA A 85 14.25 4.36 -21.62
CA ALA A 85 15.42 4.32 -20.78
C ALA A 85 15.03 4.41 -19.29
N LYS A 86 15.70 3.61 -18.46
CA LYS A 86 15.66 3.74 -17.02
C LYS A 86 16.36 5.05 -16.64
N ARG A 87 15.78 5.83 -15.73
CA ARG A 87 16.34 7.14 -15.37
C ARG A 87 16.20 7.40 -13.88
N ILE A 88 17.21 8.06 -13.32
CA ILE A 88 17.13 8.79 -12.07
C ILE A 88 17.00 10.27 -12.45
N ILE A 89 15.98 10.93 -11.91
CA ILE A 89 15.71 12.35 -12.06
C ILE A 89 15.78 12.95 -10.66
N ALA A 90 16.69 13.89 -10.48
CA ALA A 90 16.92 14.57 -9.22
C ALA A 90 17.51 15.97 -9.51
N GLY A 91 17.27 16.91 -8.60
CA GLY A 91 17.94 18.21 -8.61
C GLY A 91 19.34 18.14 -8.04
N ASP A 92 20.13 19.19 -8.26
CA ASP A 92 21.51 19.25 -7.79
C ASP A 92 21.58 19.38 -6.27
N SER A 93 22.11 18.35 -5.60
CA SER A 93 22.48 18.38 -4.19
C SER A 93 23.48 17.26 -3.89
N GLU A 94 24.28 17.44 -2.84
CA GLU A 94 25.23 16.42 -2.36
C GLU A 94 24.54 15.09 -2.07
N LEU A 95 23.36 15.15 -1.40
CA LEU A 95 22.55 13.98 -1.13
C LEU A 95 22.09 13.28 -2.41
N ASN A 96 21.54 14.04 -3.37
CA ASN A 96 21.02 13.45 -4.60
C ASN A 96 22.14 12.86 -5.47
N GLU A 97 23.32 13.47 -5.49
CA GLU A 97 24.49 12.95 -6.18
C GLU A 97 24.95 11.62 -5.56
N PHE A 98 25.12 11.58 -4.23
CA PHE A 98 25.46 10.36 -3.49
C PHE A 98 24.44 9.25 -3.76
N MET A 99 23.15 9.56 -3.62
CA MET A 99 22.07 8.59 -3.81
C MET A 99 21.96 8.11 -5.26
N THR A 100 22.25 8.98 -6.24
CA THR A 100 22.30 8.59 -7.65
C THR A 100 23.40 7.54 -7.88
N GLY A 101 24.60 7.77 -7.36
CA GLY A 101 25.70 6.81 -7.43
C GLY A 101 25.37 5.48 -6.77
N ALA A 102 24.64 5.51 -5.65
CA ALA A 102 24.25 4.30 -4.93
C ALA A 102 23.12 3.50 -5.61
N LEU A 103 22.14 4.18 -6.21
CA LEU A 103 20.95 3.53 -6.79
C LEU A 103 21.10 3.15 -8.26
N GLN A 104 21.94 3.87 -9.04
CA GLN A 104 22.12 3.61 -10.48
C GLN A 104 22.51 2.15 -10.79
N PRO A 105 23.47 1.52 -10.09
CA PRO A 105 23.83 0.13 -10.39
C PRO A 105 22.69 -0.87 -10.17
N MET A 106 21.82 -0.60 -9.20
CA MET A 106 20.65 -1.44 -8.91
C MET A 106 19.57 -1.25 -9.98
N LEU A 107 19.36 -0.01 -10.43
CA LEU A 107 18.48 0.31 -11.54
C LEU A 107 18.94 -0.37 -12.84
N ASP A 108 20.24 -0.31 -13.13
CA ASP A 108 20.83 -0.92 -14.34
C ASP A 108 20.61 -2.43 -14.37
N LYS A 109 20.71 -3.10 -13.22
CA LYS A 109 20.49 -4.55 -13.07
C LYS A 109 19.03 -4.97 -13.18
N TYR A 110 18.06 -4.08 -12.94
CA TYR A 110 16.65 -4.45 -13.00
C TYR A 110 16.27 -4.99 -14.38
N THR A 111 15.83 -6.24 -14.47
CA THR A 111 15.31 -6.81 -15.71
C THR A 111 13.87 -7.26 -15.49
N PRO A 112 12.88 -6.60 -16.13
CA PRO A 112 11.49 -6.99 -15.98
C PRO A 112 11.26 -8.42 -16.47
N THR A 113 10.32 -9.13 -15.85
CA THR A 113 9.96 -10.49 -16.25
C THR A 113 9.54 -10.55 -17.72
N TRP A 114 10.35 -11.22 -18.54
CA TRP A 114 10.38 -11.07 -20.00
C TRP A 114 9.07 -11.44 -20.73
N TRP A 115 8.24 -12.30 -20.15
CA TRP A 115 6.97 -12.78 -20.75
C TRP A 115 5.74 -11.99 -20.28
N THR A 116 5.95 -10.92 -19.52
CA THR A 116 4.87 -10.07 -18.99
C THR A 116 4.79 -8.73 -19.73
N ASN A 117 3.77 -7.94 -19.40
CA ASN A 117 3.62 -6.53 -19.78
C ASN A 117 2.98 -5.79 -18.60
N GLY A 118 2.79 -4.47 -18.73
CA GLY A 118 2.16 -3.64 -17.70
C GLY A 118 0.84 -4.19 -17.16
N HIS A 119 -0.04 -4.74 -18.00
CA HIS A 119 -1.31 -5.30 -17.54
C HIS A 119 -1.15 -6.65 -16.83
N ILE A 120 -0.31 -7.54 -17.38
CA ILE A 120 -0.04 -8.86 -16.79
C ILE A 120 0.61 -8.70 -15.42
N GLN A 121 1.63 -7.85 -15.30
CA GLN A 121 2.29 -7.62 -14.00
C GLN A 121 1.34 -7.03 -12.96
N CYS A 122 0.49 -6.07 -13.35
CA CYS A 122 -0.51 -5.50 -12.44
C CYS A 122 -1.42 -6.60 -11.89
N PHE A 123 -1.86 -7.52 -12.74
CA PHE A 123 -2.69 -8.64 -12.34
C PHE A 123 -1.94 -9.67 -11.48
N LEU A 124 -0.67 -9.93 -11.79
CA LEU A 124 0.18 -10.84 -11.03
C LEU A 124 0.39 -10.38 -9.59
N THR A 125 0.23 -9.08 -9.25
CA THR A 125 0.27 -8.62 -7.86
C THR A 125 -0.77 -9.30 -6.95
N PHE A 126 -1.87 -9.80 -7.52
CA PHE A 126 -2.90 -10.54 -6.80
C PHE A 126 -2.65 -12.06 -6.74
N LEU A 127 -1.79 -12.59 -7.61
CA LEU A 127 -1.56 -14.03 -7.77
C LEU A 127 -0.23 -14.49 -7.20
N VAL A 128 0.81 -13.65 -7.27
CA VAL A 128 2.14 -13.97 -6.77
C VAL A 128 2.06 -14.12 -5.25
N PRO A 129 2.43 -15.30 -4.72
CA PRO A 129 2.42 -15.52 -3.28
C PRO A 129 3.31 -14.51 -2.56
N GLN A 130 2.77 -13.94 -1.50
CA GLN A 130 3.54 -13.07 -0.62
C GLN A 130 4.43 -13.89 0.33
N SER A 131 5.53 -13.29 0.81
CA SER A 131 6.40 -13.90 1.82
C SER A 131 5.59 -14.36 3.04
N PRO A 132 5.98 -15.43 3.76
CA PRO A 132 5.20 -16.02 4.86
C PRO A 132 5.35 -15.25 6.18
N VAL A 133 5.22 -13.93 6.14
CA VAL A 133 5.38 -13.03 7.28
C VAL A 133 4.20 -13.13 8.24
N LYS A 134 4.49 -13.37 9.52
CA LYS A 134 3.54 -13.34 10.62
C LYS A 134 3.53 -11.95 11.25
N TYR A 135 2.38 -11.56 11.79
CA TYR A 135 2.19 -10.25 12.41
C TYR A 135 1.73 -10.37 13.86
N LYS A 136 2.17 -9.44 14.70
CA LYS A 136 1.51 -9.09 15.96
C LYS A 136 0.72 -7.80 15.72
N ARG A 137 -0.58 -7.84 16.00
CA ARG A 137 -1.46 -6.68 15.84
C ARG A 137 -1.57 -5.89 17.13
N ASP A 138 -1.35 -4.59 17.02
CA ASP A 138 -1.71 -3.60 18.01
C ASP A 138 -2.86 -2.75 17.47
N VAL A 139 -3.94 -2.61 18.24
CA VAL A 139 -5.12 -1.80 17.86
C VAL A 139 -4.98 -0.41 18.44
N LEU A 140 -4.95 0.60 17.57
CA LEU A 140 -4.88 2.00 17.94
C LEU A 140 -6.29 2.57 18.02
N THR A 141 -6.59 3.25 19.13
CA THR A 141 -7.81 4.06 19.26
C THR A 141 -7.44 5.52 19.17
N PHE A 142 -8.00 6.21 18.19
CA PHE A 142 -7.77 7.63 17.91
C PHE A 142 -8.57 8.53 18.84
N LYS A 143 -8.22 9.82 18.88
CA LYS A 143 -8.91 10.85 19.69
C LYS A 143 -10.42 10.93 19.41
N ASP A 144 -10.85 10.66 18.18
CA ASP A 144 -12.27 10.67 17.78
C ASP A 144 -13.03 9.36 18.10
N GLY A 145 -12.40 8.42 18.82
CA GLY A 145 -12.95 7.09 19.12
C GLY A 145 -12.83 6.08 17.98
N GLY A 146 -12.28 6.53 16.85
CA GLY A 146 -11.91 5.70 15.71
C GLY A 146 -10.89 4.62 16.06
N GLN A 147 -10.87 3.56 15.25
CA GLN A 147 -9.86 2.52 15.40
C GLN A 147 -9.16 2.19 14.07
N ALA A 148 -7.84 2.00 14.18
CA ALA A 148 -6.97 1.44 13.16
C ALA A 148 -6.11 0.34 13.79
N SER A 149 -5.28 -0.32 12.99
CA SER A 149 -4.33 -1.30 13.53
C SER A 149 -2.94 -1.16 12.95
N LEU A 150 -1.95 -1.42 13.80
CA LEU A 150 -0.54 -1.55 13.46
C LEU A 150 -0.20 -3.03 13.49
N ASP A 151 0.15 -3.59 12.33
CA ASP A 151 0.56 -4.99 12.21
C ASP A 151 2.09 -5.06 12.16
N TRP A 152 2.69 -5.41 13.29
CA TRP A 152 4.14 -5.54 13.46
C TRP A 152 4.62 -6.86 12.90
N ALA A 153 5.53 -6.82 11.93
CA ALA A 153 6.05 -8.05 11.34
C ALA A 153 7.01 -8.73 12.32
N LEU A 154 6.80 -10.03 12.56
CA LEU A 154 7.59 -10.78 13.53
C LEU A 154 8.95 -11.16 12.93
N GLU A 155 10.03 -10.85 13.64
CA GLU A 155 11.42 -11.19 13.26
C GLU A 155 11.60 -12.68 12.93
N THR A 156 10.89 -13.56 13.65
CA THR A 156 10.85 -15.02 13.41
C THR A 156 10.32 -15.44 12.03
N SER A 157 9.82 -14.49 11.23
CA SER A 157 9.26 -14.76 9.90
C SER A 157 10.32 -14.95 8.82
N VAL A 158 11.54 -14.45 9.03
CA VAL A 158 12.65 -14.55 8.07
C VAL A 158 13.90 -15.02 8.80
N ALA A 159 14.78 -15.74 8.11
CA ALA A 159 16.06 -16.12 8.67
C ALA A 159 16.96 -14.89 8.71
N MET A 160 17.31 -14.43 9.91
CA MET A 160 18.18 -13.27 10.13
C MET A 160 19.51 -13.72 10.74
N ALA A 161 20.59 -13.05 10.36
CA ALA A 161 21.91 -13.34 10.92
C ALA A 161 22.02 -12.92 12.40
N LYS A 162 21.30 -11.87 12.79
CA LYS A 162 21.24 -11.31 14.14
C LYS A 162 19.80 -10.84 14.42
N PRO A 163 19.33 -10.88 15.68
CA PRO A 163 18.08 -10.25 16.05
C PRO A 163 18.15 -8.74 15.82
N LEU A 164 16.99 -8.08 15.71
CA LEU A 164 16.95 -6.63 15.66
C LEU A 164 17.46 -6.04 16.98
N ALA A 165 18.22 -4.96 16.89
CA ALA A 165 18.57 -4.16 18.06
C ALA A 165 17.32 -3.46 18.63
N ASP A 166 17.36 -3.07 19.89
CA ASP A 166 16.24 -2.36 20.53
C ASP A 166 15.91 -1.05 19.79
N ASP A 167 16.96 -0.32 19.40
CA ASP A 167 16.95 0.93 18.63
C ASP A 167 16.85 0.73 17.11
N ALA A 168 16.61 -0.50 16.62
CA ALA A 168 16.50 -0.76 15.19
C ALA A 168 15.50 0.19 14.51
N PRO A 169 15.82 0.74 13.33
CA PRO A 169 14.96 1.69 12.63
C PRO A 169 13.62 1.04 12.26
N ILE A 170 12.55 1.82 12.24
CA ILE A 170 11.21 1.35 11.95
C ILE A 170 10.79 1.77 10.55
N ALA A 171 10.30 0.81 9.77
CA ALA A 171 9.68 1.05 8.47
C ALA A 171 8.16 1.01 8.60
N ILE A 172 7.51 2.18 8.60
CA ILE A 172 6.06 2.32 8.65
C ILE A 172 5.52 2.22 7.21
N ILE A 173 4.77 1.16 6.96
CA ILE A 173 4.33 0.77 5.61
C ILE A 173 2.84 1.07 5.42
N MET A 174 2.52 1.82 4.36
CA MET A 174 1.16 2.19 3.98
C MET A 174 0.74 1.44 2.72
N HIS A 175 -0.30 0.62 2.87
CA HIS A 175 -0.87 -0.17 1.77
C HIS A 175 -1.71 0.69 0.80
N GLY A 176 -2.01 0.13 -0.38
CA GLY A 176 -2.81 0.76 -1.42
C GLY A 176 -4.29 0.95 -1.08
N LEU A 177 -5.11 1.23 -2.10
CA LEU A 177 -6.49 1.71 -1.96
C LEU A 177 -7.35 0.87 -1.00
N VAL A 178 -7.49 -0.43 -1.29
CA VAL A 178 -8.19 -1.42 -0.46
C VAL A 178 -7.26 -2.61 -0.24
N GLY A 179 -6.25 -2.42 0.60
CA GLY A 179 -5.25 -3.43 0.97
C GLY A 179 -5.23 -3.74 2.45
N CYS A 180 -4.23 -4.49 2.88
CA CYS A 180 -3.87 -4.67 4.28
C CYS A 180 -2.43 -5.21 4.40
N SER A 181 -1.99 -5.48 5.62
CA SER A 181 -0.71 -6.13 5.95
C SER A 181 -0.43 -7.42 5.17
N GLU A 182 -1.45 -8.19 4.81
CA GLU A 182 -1.31 -9.40 3.99
C GLU A 182 -0.67 -9.11 2.63
N ASN A 183 -1.00 -7.97 2.03
CA ASN A 183 -0.48 -7.57 0.71
C ASN A 183 0.94 -7.01 0.80
N MET A 184 1.41 -6.64 2.00
CA MET A 184 2.69 -5.96 2.22
C MET A 184 3.77 -6.90 2.78
N ARG A 185 3.48 -8.20 2.94
CA ARG A 185 4.40 -9.15 3.57
C ARG A 185 5.75 -9.25 2.87
N SER A 186 5.80 -9.22 1.54
CA SER A 186 7.08 -9.28 0.83
C SER A 186 7.95 -8.04 1.09
N LEU A 187 7.34 -6.85 1.23
CA LEU A 187 8.04 -5.64 1.62
C LEU A 187 8.49 -5.70 3.09
N CYS A 188 7.67 -6.22 3.99
CA CYS A 188 8.04 -6.44 5.39
C CYS A 188 9.20 -7.44 5.52
N ALA A 189 9.21 -8.51 4.73
CA ALA A 189 10.31 -9.48 4.69
C ALA A 189 11.61 -8.83 4.23
N GLU A 190 11.54 -7.97 3.20
CA GLU A 190 12.70 -7.20 2.74
C GLU A 190 13.19 -6.24 3.84
N ALA A 191 12.28 -5.50 4.50
CA ALA A 191 12.64 -4.59 5.58
C ALA A 191 13.33 -5.31 6.76
N LEU A 192 12.81 -6.48 7.18
CA LEU A 192 13.46 -7.32 8.19
C LEU A 192 14.85 -7.77 7.76
N ALA A 193 15.03 -8.18 6.50
CA ALA A 193 16.33 -8.60 5.97
C ALA A 193 17.37 -7.47 5.98
N HIS A 194 16.91 -6.22 5.91
CA HIS A 194 17.72 -5.00 6.00
C HIS A 194 17.89 -4.48 7.44
N GLY A 195 17.39 -5.20 8.45
CA GLY A 195 17.55 -4.82 9.86
C GLY A 195 16.59 -3.73 10.34
N TYR A 196 15.47 -3.54 9.65
CA TYR A 196 14.38 -2.65 10.10
C TYR A 196 13.32 -3.45 10.83
N ARG A 197 12.59 -2.78 11.71
CA ARG A 197 11.36 -3.26 12.33
C ARG A 197 10.16 -2.75 11.51
N PRO A 198 9.61 -3.53 10.58
CA PRO A 198 8.48 -3.10 9.78
C PRO A 198 7.16 -3.18 10.55
N VAL A 199 6.33 -2.16 10.36
CA VAL A 199 4.96 -2.10 10.84
C VAL A 199 4.04 -1.64 9.72
N VAL A 200 2.97 -2.39 9.46
CA VAL A 200 1.97 -1.99 8.47
C VAL A 200 0.86 -1.21 9.16
N PHE A 201 0.64 0.03 8.73
CA PHE A 201 -0.51 0.82 9.14
C PHE A 201 -1.73 0.41 8.33
N ASN A 202 -2.64 -0.35 8.96
CA ASN A 202 -3.95 -0.64 8.41
C ASN A 202 -4.93 0.46 8.81
N LYS A 203 -5.40 1.19 7.79
CA LYS A 203 -6.40 2.27 7.94
C LYS A 203 -7.70 1.75 8.58
N ARG A 204 -8.55 2.67 9.03
CA ARG A 204 -9.89 2.37 9.55
C ARG A 204 -10.62 1.37 8.64
N GLY A 205 -11.21 0.32 9.22
CA GLY A 205 -11.98 -0.70 8.50
C GLY A 205 -11.17 -1.67 7.62
N HIS A 206 -9.82 -1.59 7.64
CA HIS A 206 -8.92 -2.50 6.92
C HIS A 206 -8.33 -3.56 7.86
N GLY A 207 -7.59 -4.53 7.30
CA GLY A 207 -6.97 -5.60 8.09
C GLY A 207 -7.96 -6.54 8.78
N GLY A 208 -9.24 -6.56 8.37
CA GLY A 208 -10.31 -7.31 9.05
C GLY A 208 -10.95 -6.59 10.24
N MET A 209 -10.56 -5.34 10.52
CA MET A 209 -11.22 -4.49 11.51
C MET A 209 -12.57 -3.99 10.99
N LYS A 210 -13.56 -3.87 11.87
CA LYS A 210 -14.78 -3.09 11.61
C LYS A 210 -14.53 -1.61 11.88
N LEU A 211 -15.38 -0.74 11.36
CA LEU A 211 -15.39 0.66 11.76
C LEU A 211 -15.99 0.82 13.15
N SER A 212 -15.28 1.51 14.05
CA SER A 212 -15.80 1.91 15.37
C SER A 212 -16.55 3.25 15.34
N THR A 213 -16.37 4.02 14.27
CA THR A 213 -16.97 5.33 14.02
C THR A 213 -17.43 5.41 12.57
N PRO A 214 -18.47 6.20 12.24
CA PRO A 214 -18.97 6.37 10.86
C PRO A 214 -18.03 7.27 10.03
N LYS A 215 -16.75 6.91 9.94
CA LYS A 215 -15.69 7.70 9.31
C LYS A 215 -14.73 6.79 8.56
N LEU A 216 -14.49 7.13 7.30
CA LEU A 216 -13.41 6.58 6.49
C LEU A 216 -12.26 7.58 6.41
N GLN A 217 -11.06 7.07 6.22
CA GLN A 217 -9.91 7.91 5.94
C GLN A 217 -9.96 8.35 4.47
N ALA A 218 -10.11 9.66 4.24
CA ALA A 218 -10.01 10.24 2.91
C ALA A 218 -8.57 10.11 2.34
N PHE A 219 -8.44 10.29 1.02
CA PHE A 219 -7.24 9.88 0.27
C PHE A 219 -5.93 10.47 0.82
N GLY A 220 -5.89 11.80 1.00
CA GLY A 220 -4.73 12.54 1.51
C GLY A 220 -4.90 13.06 2.93
N CYS A 221 -5.87 12.54 3.69
CA CYS A 221 -6.14 12.96 5.05
C CYS A 221 -5.16 12.30 6.04
N VAL A 222 -4.29 13.12 6.64
CA VAL A 222 -3.10 12.68 7.40
C VAL A 222 -3.35 12.39 8.88
N GLN A 223 -4.47 12.86 9.42
CA GLN A 223 -4.80 12.83 10.86
C GLN A 223 -4.61 11.46 11.52
N ASP A 224 -5.13 10.40 10.90
CA ASP A 224 -5.01 9.04 11.44
C ASP A 224 -3.55 8.54 11.38
N LEU A 225 -2.80 8.95 10.35
CA LEU A 225 -1.39 8.59 10.21
C LEU A 225 -0.51 9.35 11.20
N GLU A 226 -0.78 10.63 11.47
CA GLU A 226 -0.10 11.40 12.50
C GLU A 226 -0.26 10.75 13.89
N GLU A 227 -1.49 10.40 14.26
CA GLU A 227 -1.74 9.73 15.54
C GLU A 227 -1.05 8.34 15.61
N ALA A 228 -0.99 7.62 14.49
CA ALA A 228 -0.30 6.35 14.41
C ALA A 228 1.22 6.48 14.55
N ILE A 229 1.83 7.46 13.87
CA ILE A 229 3.27 7.73 13.96
C ILE A 229 3.63 8.18 15.38
N ALA A 230 2.86 9.08 15.99
CA ALA A 230 3.08 9.50 17.38
C ALA A 230 2.98 8.33 18.37
N HIS A 231 2.07 7.37 18.12
CA HIS A 231 1.98 6.16 18.92
C HIS A 231 3.22 5.26 18.75
N VAL A 232 3.72 5.11 17.52
CA VAL A 232 4.93 4.33 17.22
C VAL A 232 6.15 4.96 17.89
N GLU A 233 6.34 6.27 17.74
CA GLU A 233 7.45 7.02 18.37
C GLU A 233 7.42 6.88 19.89
N LYS A 234 6.24 7.02 20.52
CA LYS A 234 6.10 6.82 21.97
C LYS A 234 6.45 5.39 22.41
N THR A 235 6.19 4.40 21.56
CA THR A 235 6.45 2.98 21.88
C THR A 235 7.91 2.63 21.68
N PHE A 236 8.59 3.27 20.72
CA PHE A 236 9.99 3.06 20.37
C PHE A 236 10.74 4.40 20.28
N PRO A 237 11.01 5.07 21.42
CA PRO A 237 11.53 6.44 21.45
C PRO A 237 12.95 6.57 20.89
N ASP A 238 13.72 5.48 20.89
CA ASP A 238 15.11 5.45 20.42
C ASP A 238 15.23 5.00 18.95
N SER A 239 14.12 4.64 18.29
CA SER A 239 14.12 4.17 16.91
C SER A 239 13.89 5.30 15.92
N GLU A 240 14.72 5.40 14.89
CA GLU A 240 14.44 6.25 13.73
C GLU A 240 13.23 5.74 12.94
N LEU A 241 12.36 6.64 12.47
CA LEU A 241 11.14 6.29 11.74
C LEU A 241 11.25 6.63 10.25
N TYR A 242 10.87 5.69 9.39
CA TYR A 242 10.85 5.84 7.94
C TYR A 242 9.48 5.45 7.38
N GLY A 243 9.02 6.16 6.35
CA GLY A 243 7.77 5.85 5.68
C GLY A 243 7.99 5.15 4.34
N ILE A 244 7.21 4.09 4.07
CA ILE A 244 7.10 3.50 2.73
C ILE A 244 5.63 3.40 2.35
N GLY A 245 5.23 4.02 1.24
CA GLY A 245 3.86 3.97 0.76
C GLY A 245 3.75 3.38 -0.63
N CYS A 246 2.74 2.54 -0.85
CA CYS A 246 2.44 1.97 -2.17
C CYS A 246 1.11 2.51 -2.70
N SER A 247 1.07 2.97 -3.95
CA SER A 247 -0.15 3.46 -4.62
C SER A 247 -0.86 4.55 -3.80
N ALA A 248 -2.13 4.34 -3.42
CA ALA A 248 -2.86 5.26 -2.54
C ALA A 248 -2.18 5.49 -1.18
N GLY A 249 -1.47 4.49 -0.64
CA GLY A 249 -0.66 4.63 0.57
C GLY A 249 0.54 5.55 0.37
N ALA A 250 1.09 5.60 -0.85
CA ALA A 250 2.11 6.57 -1.23
C ALA A 250 1.54 7.99 -1.27
N GLY A 251 0.30 8.16 -1.72
CA GLY A 251 -0.41 9.45 -1.68
C GLY A 251 -0.63 9.97 -0.25
N LEU A 252 -1.01 9.07 0.67
CA LEU A 252 -1.15 9.40 2.09
C LEU A 252 0.19 9.80 2.71
N LEU A 253 1.26 9.02 2.46
CA LEU A 253 2.60 9.34 2.95
C LEU A 253 3.10 10.69 2.40
N CYS A 254 2.90 10.93 1.11
CA CYS A 254 3.27 12.20 0.47
C CYS A 254 2.53 13.37 1.13
N SER A 255 1.22 13.23 1.37
CA SER A 255 0.43 14.25 2.08
C SER A 255 1.03 14.53 3.46
N TYR A 256 1.37 13.50 4.22
CA TYR A 256 1.94 13.65 5.56
C TYR A 256 3.29 14.38 5.53
N LEU A 257 4.22 13.94 4.67
CA LEU A 257 5.54 14.54 4.58
C LEU A 257 5.48 16.01 4.14
N CYS A 258 4.55 16.35 3.25
CA CYS A 258 4.39 17.69 2.73
C CYS A 258 3.62 18.60 3.70
N GLU A 259 2.54 18.13 4.30
CA GLU A 259 1.73 18.94 5.23
C GLU A 259 2.50 19.26 6.52
N LEU A 260 3.25 18.28 7.05
CA LEU A 260 3.99 18.46 8.30
C LEU A 260 5.35 19.15 8.08
N GLY A 261 5.99 18.94 6.93
CA GLY A 261 7.30 19.50 6.61
C GLY A 261 8.32 19.20 7.71
N ASP A 262 8.90 20.24 8.30
CA ASP A 262 9.88 20.14 9.39
C ASP A 262 9.31 19.53 10.69
N ASN A 263 7.98 19.50 10.85
CA ASN A 263 7.33 18.82 11.97
C ASN A 263 7.13 17.31 11.72
N SER A 264 7.59 16.79 10.57
CA SER A 264 7.54 15.36 10.29
C SER A 264 8.48 14.59 11.23
N HIS A 265 7.92 13.62 11.95
CA HIS A 265 8.68 12.66 12.75
C HIS A 265 9.37 11.57 11.91
N LEU A 266 9.15 11.55 10.59
CA LEU A 266 9.81 10.62 9.68
C LEU A 266 11.11 11.21 9.15
N ARG A 267 12.17 10.40 9.17
CA ARG A 267 13.50 10.75 8.62
C ARG A 267 13.53 10.77 7.10
N ALA A 268 12.72 9.94 6.44
CA ALA A 268 12.55 9.92 4.98
C ALA A 268 11.29 9.15 4.55
N GLY A 269 10.95 9.30 3.26
CA GLY A 269 9.85 8.59 2.61
C GLY A 269 10.26 7.87 1.32
N VAL A 270 9.65 6.72 1.06
CA VAL A 270 9.68 6.05 -0.25
C VAL A 270 8.26 5.88 -0.79
N LEU A 271 8.01 6.36 -2.00
CA LEU A 271 6.74 6.31 -2.69
C LEU A 271 6.82 5.36 -3.88
N ILE A 272 6.05 4.27 -3.86
CA ILE A 272 6.01 3.28 -4.94
C ILE A 272 4.71 3.47 -5.74
N SER A 273 4.84 3.73 -7.04
CA SER A 273 3.74 4.05 -7.95
C SER A 273 2.73 5.09 -7.38
N PRO A 274 3.18 6.27 -6.92
CA PRO A 274 2.29 7.25 -6.31
C PRO A 274 1.29 7.88 -7.30
N GLY A 275 0.08 8.15 -6.80
CA GLY A 275 -0.89 9.02 -7.46
C GLY A 275 -0.67 10.48 -7.09
N TYR A 276 0.33 11.13 -7.72
CA TYR A 276 0.79 12.49 -7.43
C TYR A 276 -0.34 13.54 -7.36
N ASN A 277 -1.12 13.63 -8.45
CA ASN A 277 -2.30 14.49 -8.55
C ASN A 277 -3.54 13.61 -8.75
N ALA A 278 -4.18 13.25 -7.65
CA ALA A 278 -5.34 12.36 -7.65
C ALA A 278 -6.59 13.00 -8.26
N PHE A 279 -6.73 14.33 -8.19
CA PHE A 279 -7.82 15.04 -8.88
C PHE A 279 -7.72 14.88 -10.39
N ASP A 280 -6.56 15.20 -10.97
CA ASP A 280 -6.34 15.03 -12.40
C ASP A 280 -6.49 13.56 -12.82
N LEU A 281 -5.98 12.64 -12.00
CA LEU A 281 -6.05 11.20 -12.25
C LEU A 281 -7.50 10.71 -12.33
N PHE A 282 -8.30 10.96 -11.28
CA PHE A 282 -9.63 10.36 -11.13
C PHE A 282 -10.78 11.21 -11.69
N CYS A 283 -10.61 12.54 -11.78
CA CYS A 283 -11.66 13.48 -12.15
C CYS A 283 -11.48 14.11 -13.54
N ARG A 284 -10.25 14.11 -14.10
CA ARG A 284 -9.97 14.67 -15.45
C ARG A 284 -9.62 13.62 -16.51
N GLY A 285 -9.96 12.36 -16.26
CA GLY A 285 -9.86 11.30 -17.26
C GLY A 285 -8.44 10.87 -17.62
N LYS A 286 -7.45 11.13 -16.76
CA LYS A 286 -6.06 10.67 -16.98
C LYS A 286 -5.85 9.20 -16.63
N ILE A 287 -6.71 8.61 -15.79
CA ILE A 287 -6.69 7.17 -15.51
C ILE A 287 -7.27 6.35 -16.68
N ASN A 288 -6.73 5.17 -16.90
CA ASN A 288 -7.33 4.19 -17.81
C ASN A 288 -8.77 3.82 -17.35
N PRO A 289 -9.80 3.95 -18.21
CA PRO A 289 -11.20 3.70 -17.82
C PRO A 289 -11.47 2.30 -17.24
N VAL A 290 -10.75 1.28 -17.70
CA VAL A 290 -10.89 -0.09 -17.18
C VAL A 290 -10.41 -0.17 -15.75
N TYR A 291 -9.25 0.42 -15.44
CA TYR A 291 -8.71 0.44 -14.08
C TYR A 291 -9.54 1.32 -13.15
N ASN A 292 -10.04 2.45 -13.64
CA ASN A 292 -10.98 3.29 -12.90
C ASN A 292 -12.22 2.48 -12.47
N PHE A 293 -12.82 1.72 -13.40
CA PHE A 293 -13.96 0.86 -13.12
C PHE A 293 -13.60 -0.24 -12.11
N LEU A 294 -12.48 -0.94 -12.30
CA LEU A 294 -12.03 -2.01 -11.39
C LEU A 294 -11.80 -1.51 -9.96
N MET A 295 -11.09 -0.39 -9.82
CA MET A 295 -10.84 0.23 -8.50
C MET A 295 -12.14 0.71 -7.85
N THR A 296 -13.06 1.27 -8.64
CA THR A 296 -14.40 1.64 -8.16
C THR A 296 -15.16 0.41 -7.65
N PHE A 297 -15.07 -0.72 -8.35
CA PHE A 297 -15.67 -1.97 -7.90
C PHE A 297 -15.07 -2.48 -6.57
N THR A 298 -13.75 -2.35 -6.39
CA THR A 298 -13.09 -2.68 -5.12
C THR A 298 -13.57 -1.77 -3.98
N LEU A 299 -13.72 -0.46 -4.24
CA LEU A 299 -14.25 0.50 -3.26
C LEU A 299 -15.70 0.20 -2.86
N LYS A 300 -16.56 -0.15 -3.83
CA LYS A 300 -17.93 -0.61 -3.54
C LYS A 300 -17.95 -1.84 -2.64
N SER A 301 -17.08 -2.81 -2.92
CA SER A 301 -16.96 -4.02 -2.11
C SER A 301 -16.51 -3.69 -0.69
N PHE A 302 -15.60 -2.72 -0.53
CA PHE A 302 -15.21 -2.20 0.79
C PHE A 302 -16.38 -1.51 1.51
N LEU A 303 -17.12 -0.63 0.82
CA LEU A 303 -18.29 0.06 1.37
C LEU A 303 -19.37 -0.92 1.85
N LEU A 304 -19.65 -1.99 1.09
CA LEU A 304 -20.64 -3.00 1.48
C LEU A 304 -20.29 -3.69 2.79
N ARG A 305 -19.00 -3.91 3.08
CA ARG A 305 -18.55 -4.54 4.34
C ARG A 305 -18.80 -3.67 5.57
N HIS A 306 -18.92 -2.36 5.37
CA HIS A 306 -19.10 -1.36 6.43
C HIS A 306 -20.39 -0.56 6.25
N LYS A 307 -21.38 -1.13 5.54
CA LYS A 307 -22.63 -0.44 5.19
C LYS A 307 -23.35 0.04 6.45
N ASN A 308 -23.48 -0.83 7.45
CA ASN A 308 -24.26 -0.54 8.65
C ASN A 308 -23.63 0.59 9.46
N GLU A 309 -22.30 0.69 9.45
CA GLU A 309 -21.54 1.73 10.12
C GLU A 309 -21.54 3.06 9.36
N LEU A 310 -21.90 3.08 8.07
CA LEU A 310 -21.76 4.25 7.20
C LEU A 310 -23.08 4.78 6.62
N GLU A 311 -24.16 4.01 6.63
CA GLU A 311 -25.39 4.32 5.88
C GLU A 311 -26.06 5.66 6.25
N ASP A 312 -25.83 6.16 7.47
CA ASP A 312 -26.35 7.44 7.93
C ASP A 312 -25.51 8.64 7.48
N VAL A 313 -24.27 8.42 7.02
CA VAL A 313 -23.32 9.50 6.67
C VAL A 313 -22.90 9.49 5.19
N VAL A 314 -23.26 8.46 4.42
CA VAL A 314 -22.98 8.36 2.98
C VAL A 314 -24.19 7.92 2.18
N ASP A 315 -24.22 8.27 0.89
CA ASP A 315 -25.21 7.75 -0.05
C ASP A 315 -24.78 6.36 -0.58
N VAL A 316 -25.07 5.31 0.20
CA VAL A 316 -24.71 3.93 -0.17
C VAL A 316 -25.33 3.53 -1.51
N ALA A 317 -26.59 3.88 -1.75
CA ALA A 317 -27.30 3.47 -2.96
C ALA A 317 -26.70 4.12 -4.22
N GLY A 318 -26.35 5.41 -4.15
CA GLY A 318 -25.63 6.12 -5.21
C GLY A 318 -24.22 5.58 -5.42
N ALA A 319 -23.47 5.35 -4.34
CA ALA A 319 -22.11 4.80 -4.39
C ALA A 319 -22.06 3.42 -5.07
N LEU A 320 -23.06 2.56 -4.84
CA LEU A 320 -23.16 1.25 -5.50
C LEU A 320 -23.48 1.34 -7.00
N LYS A 321 -24.03 2.45 -7.48
CA LYS A 321 -24.28 2.72 -8.90
C LYS A 321 -23.09 3.36 -9.61
N ALA A 322 -22.18 4.01 -8.88
CA ALA A 322 -21.02 4.71 -9.42
C ALA A 322 -20.16 3.84 -10.37
N THR A 323 -19.75 4.37 -11.51
CA THR A 323 -18.91 3.66 -12.49
C THR A 323 -17.47 4.15 -12.53
N SER A 324 -17.19 5.24 -11.81
CA SER A 324 -15.86 5.83 -11.65
C SER A 324 -15.58 6.21 -10.21
N ILE A 325 -14.30 6.40 -9.87
CA ILE A 325 -13.88 6.86 -8.54
C ILE A 325 -14.47 8.25 -8.26
N SER A 326 -14.51 9.14 -9.25
CA SER A 326 -15.11 10.48 -9.09
C SER A 326 -16.59 10.43 -8.72
N GLU A 327 -17.36 9.48 -9.25
CA GLU A 327 -18.78 9.29 -8.88
C GLU A 327 -18.88 8.68 -7.48
N PHE A 328 -18.04 7.69 -7.17
CA PHE A 328 -17.99 7.08 -5.84
C PHE A 328 -17.68 8.13 -4.76
N ASP A 329 -16.68 8.98 -4.98
CA ASP A 329 -16.27 10.03 -4.06
C ASP A 329 -17.38 11.06 -3.82
N ARG A 330 -18.21 11.37 -4.83
CA ARG A 330 -19.38 12.25 -4.66
C ARG A 330 -20.40 11.68 -3.68
N HIS A 331 -20.62 10.36 -3.70
CA HIS A 331 -21.62 9.71 -2.85
C HIS A 331 -21.07 9.34 -1.47
N VAL A 332 -19.76 9.12 -1.36
CA VAL A 332 -19.09 8.68 -0.12
C VAL A 332 -18.39 9.84 0.56
N TYR A 333 -17.23 10.27 0.06
CA TYR A 333 -16.37 11.22 0.77
C TYR A 333 -16.94 12.64 0.79
N MET A 334 -17.52 13.13 -0.31
CA MET A 334 -18.16 14.44 -0.32
C MET A 334 -19.35 14.49 0.65
N LYS A 335 -20.20 13.46 0.69
CA LYS A 335 -21.33 13.39 1.62
C LYS A 335 -20.87 13.28 3.06
N MET A 336 -19.91 12.41 3.36
CA MET A 336 -19.36 12.21 4.70
C MET A 336 -18.77 13.50 5.30
N HIS A 337 -18.10 14.30 4.46
CA HIS A 337 -17.40 15.51 4.92
C HIS A 337 -18.12 16.83 4.58
N GLY A 338 -19.29 16.77 3.94
CA GLY A 338 -20.08 17.96 3.60
C GLY A 338 -19.47 18.85 2.51
N TYR A 339 -18.69 18.30 1.57
CA TYR A 339 -18.15 19.07 0.44
C TYR A 339 -19.19 19.31 -0.66
N GLU A 340 -19.20 20.52 -1.24
CA GLU A 340 -20.13 20.91 -2.31
C GLU A 340 -19.76 20.32 -3.68
N ASN A 341 -18.47 20.18 -3.96
CA ASN A 341 -17.93 19.70 -5.24
C ASN A 341 -16.61 18.93 -5.05
N LEU A 342 -16.21 18.20 -6.09
CA LEU A 342 -15.00 17.36 -6.07
C LEU A 342 -13.73 18.20 -6.00
N GLU A 343 -13.72 19.38 -6.61
CA GLU A 343 -12.60 20.32 -6.55
C GLU A 343 -12.30 20.70 -5.10
N SER A 344 -13.33 20.98 -4.30
CA SER A 344 -13.21 21.32 -2.88
C SER A 344 -12.72 20.14 -2.05
N TYR A 345 -13.24 18.94 -2.30
CA TYR A 345 -12.78 17.71 -1.65
C TYR A 345 -11.30 17.44 -1.96
N TRP A 346 -10.93 17.48 -3.24
CA TRP A 346 -9.57 17.18 -3.66
C TRP A 346 -8.58 18.28 -3.33
N LYS A 347 -8.99 19.55 -3.22
CA LYS A 347 -8.10 20.66 -2.81
C LYS A 347 -7.34 20.34 -1.51
N VAL A 348 -7.99 19.68 -0.56
CA VAL A 348 -7.39 19.32 0.74
C VAL A 348 -6.97 17.84 0.84
N ASN A 349 -7.28 17.01 -0.17
CA ASN A 349 -6.95 15.58 -0.16
C ASN A 349 -5.97 15.17 -1.27
N ASN A 350 -5.54 16.10 -2.12
CA ASN A 350 -4.57 15.80 -3.17
C ASN A 350 -3.19 15.58 -2.54
N PRO A 351 -2.46 14.49 -2.88
CA PRO A 351 -1.19 14.17 -2.22
C PRO A 351 -0.12 15.25 -2.26
N MET A 352 0.03 15.92 -3.39
CA MET A 352 1.08 16.94 -3.58
C MET A 352 0.61 18.38 -3.32
N ARG A 353 -0.53 18.59 -2.65
CA ARG A 353 -1.08 19.93 -2.40
C ARG A 353 -0.09 20.89 -1.71
N ASP A 354 0.78 20.35 -0.86
CA ASP A 354 1.75 21.09 -0.05
C ASP A 354 3.21 20.73 -0.42
N ILE A 355 3.46 20.25 -1.64
CA ILE A 355 4.80 19.74 -2.06
C ILE A 355 5.94 20.73 -1.80
N ASP A 356 5.63 22.03 -1.76
CA ASP A 356 6.64 23.03 -1.49
C ASP A 356 7.27 22.94 -0.10
N ASN A 357 6.53 22.41 0.87
CA ASN A 357 6.94 22.21 2.26
C ASN A 357 7.74 20.92 2.49
N LEU A 358 8.01 20.11 1.46
CA LEU A 358 8.79 18.89 1.61
C LEU A 358 10.24 19.21 2.01
N THR A 359 10.62 18.84 3.25
CA THR A 359 11.96 19.09 3.80
C THR A 359 12.76 17.83 4.08
N MET A 360 12.15 16.65 4.01
CA MET A 360 12.80 15.36 4.24
C MET A 360 13.15 14.65 2.93
N PRO A 361 14.20 13.80 2.91
CA PRO A 361 14.51 12.94 1.78
C PRO A 361 13.32 12.11 1.31
N LEU A 362 13.06 12.14 0.00
CA LEU A 362 11.95 11.45 -0.64
C LEU A 362 12.43 10.73 -1.91
N LEU A 363 12.21 9.43 -1.99
CA LEU A 363 12.34 8.66 -3.23
C LEU A 363 10.97 8.32 -3.79
N CYS A 364 10.76 8.59 -5.08
CA CYS A 364 9.63 8.07 -5.83
C CYS A 364 10.07 7.04 -6.86
N ILE A 365 9.34 5.94 -6.99
CA ILE A 365 9.62 4.85 -7.93
C ILE A 365 8.40 4.68 -8.85
N ASN A 366 8.57 4.88 -10.15
CA ASN A 366 7.52 4.78 -11.16
C ASN A 366 7.92 3.87 -12.32
N ALA A 367 6.97 3.08 -12.81
CA ALA A 367 7.09 2.42 -14.09
C ALA A 367 6.33 3.23 -15.16
N LEU A 368 6.92 3.39 -16.34
CA LEU A 368 6.30 4.16 -17.43
C LEU A 368 5.17 3.41 -18.14
N ASP A 369 5.06 2.10 -17.91
CA ASP A 369 3.96 1.24 -18.35
C ASP A 369 2.88 1.03 -17.27
N ASP A 370 2.93 1.77 -16.16
CA ASP A 370 1.93 1.72 -15.09
C ASP A 370 0.54 2.09 -15.64
N PRO A 371 -0.42 1.16 -15.63
CA PRO A 371 -1.72 1.37 -16.24
C PRO A 371 -2.72 2.09 -15.31
N VAL A 372 -2.34 2.32 -14.05
CA VAL A 372 -3.15 2.99 -13.03
C VAL A 372 -2.69 4.43 -12.84
N CYS A 373 -1.42 4.62 -12.49
CA CYS A 373 -0.79 5.93 -12.30
C CYS A 373 0.07 6.24 -13.52
N THR A 374 -0.55 6.80 -14.55
CA THR A 374 0.08 6.91 -15.87
C THR A 374 1.25 7.90 -15.87
N LYS A 375 2.21 7.70 -16.78
CA LYS A 375 3.43 8.51 -16.89
C LYS A 375 3.18 10.01 -17.09
N GLU A 376 2.03 10.38 -17.66
CA GLU A 376 1.62 11.78 -17.89
C GLU A 376 1.28 12.52 -16.59
N THR A 377 1.13 11.78 -15.48
CA THR A 377 0.86 12.34 -14.15
C THR A 377 2.12 12.52 -13.31
N ILE A 378 3.30 12.12 -13.82
CA ILE A 378 4.57 12.25 -13.12
C ILE A 378 5.04 13.72 -13.17
N PRO A 379 5.27 14.37 -12.03
CA PRO A 379 5.68 15.78 -11.95
C PRO A 379 7.20 15.91 -12.06
N TYR A 380 7.75 15.66 -13.25
CA TYR A 380 9.21 15.68 -13.49
C TYR A 380 9.90 16.96 -12.99
N ASP A 381 9.27 18.11 -13.19
CA ASP A 381 9.82 19.42 -12.82
C ASP A 381 10.04 19.56 -11.30
N GLU A 382 9.20 18.96 -10.46
CA GLU A 382 9.38 18.99 -9.01
C GLU A 382 10.66 18.26 -8.59
N PHE A 383 10.95 17.12 -9.23
CA PHE A 383 12.16 16.34 -8.95
C PHE A 383 13.43 16.99 -9.48
N HIS A 384 13.36 17.78 -10.55
CA HIS A 384 14.51 18.58 -10.99
C HIS A 384 14.83 19.74 -10.06
N ARG A 385 13.83 20.26 -9.33
CA ARG A 385 13.98 21.48 -8.52
C ARG A 385 14.22 21.20 -7.04
N LYS A 386 13.70 20.09 -6.50
CA LYS A 386 13.76 19.79 -5.06
C LYS A 386 15.09 19.08 -4.70
N PRO A 387 15.91 19.64 -3.79
CA PRO A 387 17.24 19.12 -3.47
C PRO A 387 17.23 17.83 -2.64
N LYS A 388 16.06 17.39 -2.16
CA LYS A 388 15.90 16.18 -1.33
C LYS A 388 14.88 15.20 -1.93
N ALA A 389 14.38 15.46 -3.13
CA ALA A 389 13.44 14.56 -3.80
C ALA A 389 14.12 13.93 -5.02
N MET A 390 13.92 12.64 -5.19
CA MET A 390 14.42 11.88 -6.33
C MET A 390 13.30 11.05 -6.94
N LEU A 391 13.34 10.90 -8.26
CA LEU A 391 12.44 10.07 -9.03
C LEU A 391 13.24 9.02 -9.79
N LEU A 392 12.92 7.76 -9.55
CA LEU A 392 13.41 6.63 -10.30
C LEU A 392 12.31 6.16 -11.26
N THR A 393 12.62 6.12 -12.56
CA THR A 393 11.72 5.61 -13.60
C THR A 393 12.28 4.36 -14.27
N THR A 394 11.41 3.37 -14.48
CA THR A 394 11.68 2.18 -15.30
C THR A 394 10.77 2.18 -16.54
N GLY A 395 11.25 1.59 -17.65
CA GLY A 395 10.41 1.46 -18.85
C GLY A 395 9.23 0.51 -18.66
N GLU A 396 9.46 -0.57 -17.91
CA GLU A 396 8.47 -1.60 -17.55
C GLU A 396 8.52 -1.84 -16.04
N GLY A 397 7.41 -2.28 -15.45
CA GLY A 397 7.32 -2.56 -14.01
C GLY A 397 5.90 -2.48 -13.47
N SER A 398 4.96 -1.91 -14.24
CA SER A 398 3.54 -1.83 -13.90
C SER A 398 3.26 -1.10 -12.56
N HIS A 399 2.02 -1.19 -12.09
CA HIS A 399 1.57 -0.60 -10.85
C HIS A 399 1.96 -1.45 -9.64
N CYS A 400 2.90 -0.97 -8.82
CA CYS A 400 3.39 -1.63 -7.60
C CYS A 400 3.97 -3.04 -7.76
N ALA A 401 4.18 -3.53 -8.98
CA ALA A 401 4.62 -4.91 -9.23
C ALA A 401 6.15 -4.99 -9.27
N PHE A 402 6.75 -4.33 -10.27
CA PHE A 402 8.18 -4.33 -10.58
C PHE A 402 8.77 -5.73 -10.54
N PHE A 403 8.08 -6.71 -11.13
CA PHE A 403 8.52 -8.10 -11.06
C PHE A 403 9.77 -8.31 -11.90
N GLU A 404 10.74 -8.96 -11.29
CA GLU A 404 11.94 -9.51 -11.92
C GLU A 404 12.02 -11.02 -11.71
N GLY A 405 12.95 -11.65 -12.44
CA GLY A 405 13.08 -13.10 -12.49
C GLY A 405 12.08 -13.73 -13.48
N ASN A 406 12.39 -14.95 -13.93
CA ASN A 406 11.61 -15.59 -14.98
C ASN A 406 10.39 -16.36 -14.45
N PHE A 407 10.53 -17.05 -13.32
CA PHE A 407 9.47 -17.91 -12.77
C PHE A 407 9.32 -17.78 -11.25
N GLN A 408 10.40 -17.40 -10.55
CA GLN A 408 10.36 -16.97 -9.16
C GLN A 408 10.30 -15.44 -9.17
N LEU A 409 9.10 -14.91 -9.14
CA LEU A 409 8.88 -13.47 -9.25
C LEU A 409 9.18 -12.79 -7.91
N LYS A 410 10.12 -11.84 -7.93
CA LYS A 410 10.39 -10.94 -6.81
C LYS A 410 10.07 -9.52 -7.24
N SER A 411 9.52 -8.72 -6.33
CA SER A 411 9.34 -7.30 -6.59
C SER A 411 10.66 -6.57 -6.37
N TRP A 412 11.23 -6.03 -7.44
CA TRP A 412 12.48 -5.28 -7.41
C TRP A 412 12.35 -3.98 -6.59
N CYS A 413 11.20 -3.31 -6.66
CA CYS A 413 11.02 -2.03 -5.96
C CYS A 413 11.04 -2.15 -4.43
N ASN A 414 10.74 -3.33 -3.87
CA ASN A 414 10.90 -3.58 -2.43
C ASN A 414 12.38 -3.46 -2.02
N GLY A 415 13.27 -4.11 -2.77
CA GLY A 415 14.71 -4.02 -2.55
C GLY A 415 15.23 -2.61 -2.81
N ALA A 416 14.70 -1.95 -3.83
CA ALA A 416 15.07 -0.57 -4.13
C ALA A 416 14.68 0.43 -3.03
N ALA A 417 13.48 0.26 -2.45
CA ALA A 417 13.03 1.06 -1.33
C ALA A 417 13.96 0.91 -0.12
N MET A 418 14.31 -0.32 0.24
CA MET A 418 15.19 -0.57 1.39
C MET A 418 16.63 -0.11 1.12
N ALA A 419 17.16 -0.34 -0.08
CA ALA A 419 18.48 0.13 -0.46
C ALA A 419 18.60 1.66 -0.39
N TYR A 420 17.55 2.40 -0.75
CA TYR A 420 17.50 3.85 -0.56
C TYR A 420 17.60 4.25 0.92
N LEU A 421 16.81 3.62 1.79
CA LEU A 421 16.83 3.93 3.22
C LEU A 421 18.18 3.59 3.87
N ASP A 422 18.80 2.46 3.51
CA ASP A 422 20.13 2.09 4.00
C ASP A 422 21.19 3.11 3.62
N ARG A 423 21.22 3.50 2.34
CA ARG A 423 22.20 4.44 1.82
C ARG A 423 22.01 5.83 2.41
N LEU A 424 20.77 6.22 2.67
CA LEU A 424 20.50 7.46 3.39
C LEU A 424 21.05 7.42 4.82
N ARG A 425 20.89 6.30 5.53
CA ARG A 425 21.44 6.13 6.89
C ARG A 425 22.96 6.15 6.89
N GLU A 426 23.61 5.52 5.89
CA GLU A 426 25.06 5.61 5.70
C GLU A 426 25.51 7.06 5.49
N PHE A 427 24.84 7.81 4.60
CA PHE A 427 25.14 9.21 4.32
C PHE A 427 25.00 10.11 5.55
N ASN A 428 23.96 9.92 6.35
CA ASN A 428 23.78 10.70 7.58
C ASN A 428 24.84 10.33 8.63
N GLY A 429 25.12 9.03 8.81
CA GLY A 429 26.12 8.56 9.76
C GLY A 429 27.53 9.07 9.47
N THR A 430 27.93 9.21 8.20
CA THR A 430 29.21 9.82 7.84
C THR A 430 29.28 11.30 8.23
N ARG A 431 28.22 12.07 8.00
CA ARG A 431 28.21 13.51 8.32
C ARG A 431 28.17 13.79 9.81
N ASP A 432 27.43 12.97 10.56
CA ASP A 432 27.42 13.07 12.02
C ASP A 432 28.84 12.83 12.57
N SER A 433 29.57 11.85 12.02
CA SER A 433 30.96 11.59 12.41
C SER A 433 31.94 12.71 12.02
N GLU A 434 31.78 13.32 10.84
CA GLU A 434 32.60 14.45 10.40
C GLU A 434 32.34 15.71 11.24
N SER A 435 31.08 16.00 11.58
CA SER A 435 30.73 17.14 12.44
C SER A 435 31.31 17.02 13.85
N VAL A 436 31.36 15.81 14.42
CA VAL A 436 31.99 15.55 15.72
C VAL A 436 33.51 15.73 15.65
N LEU A 437 34.13 15.35 14.52
CA LEU A 437 35.56 15.55 14.29
C LEU A 437 35.93 17.03 14.12
N GLU A 438 35.14 17.83 13.41
CA GLU A 438 35.38 19.28 13.25
C GLU A 438 35.28 20.02 14.60
N VAL A 439 34.32 19.67 15.45
CA VAL A 439 34.19 20.27 16.80
C VAL A 439 35.37 19.88 17.71
N GLY A 440 36.02 18.75 17.46
CA GLY A 440 37.17 18.27 18.24
C GLY A 440 38.50 18.97 17.94
N VAL A 441 38.61 19.74 16.85
CA VAL A 441 39.86 20.41 16.42
C VAL A 441 40.01 21.82 17.00
N ASP A 442 38.92 22.43 17.51
CA ASP A 442 38.90 23.80 18.04
C ASP A 442 39.00 23.92 19.57
N ALA A 443 39.46 22.88 20.27
CA ALA A 443 39.79 23.01 21.70
C ALA A 443 41.18 23.67 21.85
N PRO A 444 41.29 24.91 22.38
CA PRO A 444 42.58 25.55 22.55
C PRO A 444 43.40 24.80 23.60
N ALA A 445 44.59 24.35 23.21
CA ALA A 445 45.62 23.86 24.11
C ALA A 445 45.93 24.96 25.14
N ALA A 446 45.40 24.80 26.35
CA ALA A 446 45.74 25.65 27.48
C ALA A 446 47.24 25.48 27.76
N ALA A 447 48.01 26.50 27.37
CA ALA A 447 49.43 26.60 27.64
C ALA A 447 49.66 26.57 29.15
N ALA A 448 50.32 25.53 29.62
CA ALA A 448 50.94 25.50 30.93
C ALA A 448 52.17 26.42 30.90
N THR A 449 52.14 27.51 31.67
CA THR A 449 53.35 28.22 32.07
C THR A 449 53.30 28.57 33.55
N ALA A 450 54.38 28.11 34.20
CA ALA A 450 54.91 28.25 35.57
C ALA A 450 54.35 29.32 36.50
#